data_AF-A0A4W5REX8-F1
#
_entry.id   AF-A0A4W5REX8-F1
#
_cell.length_a   1.000
_cell.length_b   1.000
_cell.length_c   1.000
_cell.angle_alpha   90.00
_cell.angle_beta   90.00
_cell.angle_gamma   90.00
#
_symmetry.space_group_name_H-M   'P 1'
#
loop_
_entity.id
_entity.type
_entity.pdbx_description
1 polymer ?
#
loop_
_entity_poly.entity_id
_entity_poly.type
_entity_poly.pdbx_seq_one_letter_code
_entity_poly.pdbx_strand_id
1 'polypeptide(L)'
;MIYTLVMFCVCPLQNYELALKYFQKAAEQGWVDGQLQLGTMYYNGIGVKRDYKQALKFFNLASQAGHILAFYNLAQMHATGTGVMRSCHTAVEVS
;
A
#
# COMPACT_ATOMS: atom_id res chain seq x y z
N MET A 1 -14.52 -30.86 -34.25
CA MET A 1 -13.20 -30.31 -34.65
C MET A 1 -13.31 -28.79 -34.53
N ILE A 2 -13.35 -28.29 -33.28
CA ILE A 2 -12.25 -27.60 -32.58
C ILE A 2 -11.81 -26.38 -33.39
N TYR A 3 -12.24 -25.17 -33.00
CA TYR A 3 -11.51 -23.89 -33.01
C TYR A 3 -12.49 -22.75 -32.65
N THR A 4 -13.11 -22.84 -31.47
CA THR A 4 -13.75 -21.72 -30.78
C THR A 4 -12.64 -20.81 -30.22
N LEU A 5 -12.00 -20.04 -31.10
CA LEU A 5 -10.98 -19.04 -30.79
C LEU A 5 -11.62 -17.71 -30.35
N VAL A 6 -12.53 -17.77 -29.37
CA VAL A 6 -12.84 -16.60 -28.55
C VAL A 6 -12.06 -16.77 -27.25
N MET A 7 -10.75 -16.66 -27.40
CA MET A 7 -9.82 -16.35 -26.33
C MET A 7 -10.11 -14.91 -25.89
N PHE A 8 -11.30 -14.69 -25.31
CA PHE A 8 -11.48 -13.57 -24.40
C PHE A 8 -10.39 -13.74 -23.38
N CYS A 9 -9.42 -12.85 -23.49
CA CYS A 9 -8.29 -12.72 -22.62
C CYS A 9 -8.81 -12.80 -21.20
N VAL A 10 -8.69 -13.97 -20.57
CA VAL A 10 -8.61 -14.05 -19.12
C VAL A 10 -7.25 -13.43 -18.83
N CYS A 11 -7.17 -12.08 -18.92
CA CYS A 11 -6.20 -11.34 -18.15
C CYS A 11 -6.30 -11.98 -16.77
N PRO A 12 -5.25 -12.61 -16.24
CA PRO A 12 -5.32 -13.20 -14.92
C PRO A 12 -5.89 -12.09 -14.05
N LEU A 13 -7.11 -12.29 -13.53
CA LEU A 13 -7.64 -11.46 -12.47
C LEU A 13 -6.63 -11.66 -11.37
N GLN A 14 -5.62 -10.79 -11.33
CA GLN A 14 -4.69 -10.72 -10.23
C GLN A 14 -5.61 -10.55 -9.04
N ASN A 15 -5.58 -11.55 -8.16
CA ASN A 15 -6.46 -11.68 -7.01
C ASN A 15 -6.12 -10.61 -5.97
N TYR A 16 -6.12 -9.34 -6.37
CA TYR A 16 -5.77 -8.21 -5.53
C TYR A 16 -6.77 -8.08 -4.37
N GLU A 17 -8.04 -8.40 -4.59
CA GLU A 17 -9.03 -8.51 -3.50
C GLU A 17 -8.64 -9.56 -2.46
N LEU A 18 -8.12 -10.70 -2.90
CA LEU A 18 -7.65 -11.75 -2.01
C LEU A 18 -6.37 -11.31 -1.29
N ALA A 19 -5.43 -10.72 -2.01
CA ALA A 19 -4.18 -10.18 -1.46
C ALA A 19 -4.47 -9.11 -0.39
N LEU A 20 -5.42 -8.21 -0.63
CA LEU A 20 -5.89 -7.22 0.33
C LEU A 20 -6.43 -7.88 1.60
N LYS A 21 -7.25 -8.93 1.47
CA LYS A 21 -7.75 -9.67 2.64
C LYS A 21 -6.62 -10.32 3.45
N TYR A 22 -5.61 -10.88 2.78
CA TYR A 22 -4.45 -11.46 3.46
C TYR A 22 -3.58 -10.40 4.13
N PHE A 23 -3.30 -9.29 3.45
CA PHE A 23 -2.53 -8.18 4.02
C PHE A 23 -3.27 -7.49 5.17
N GLN A 24 -4.60 -7.41 5.14
CA GLN A 24 -5.40 -6.93 6.26
C GLN A 24 -5.22 -7.83 7.48
N LYS A 25 -5.36 -9.15 7.31
CA LYS A 25 -5.12 -10.12 8.39
C LYS A 25 -3.69 -10.05 8.93
N ALA A 26 -2.69 -9.90 8.06
CA ALA A 26 -1.31 -9.74 8.47
C ALA A 26 -1.12 -8.43 9.27
N ALA A 27 -1.71 -7.33 8.81
CA ALA A 27 -1.66 -6.04 9.50
C ALA A 27 -2.34 -6.08 10.88
N GLU A 28 -3.47 -6.79 11.00
CA GLU A 28 -4.17 -7.05 12.27
C GLU A 28 -3.34 -7.89 13.25
N GLN A 29 -2.55 -8.83 12.73
CA GLN A 29 -1.60 -9.62 13.52
C GLN A 29 -0.32 -8.84 13.88
N GLY A 30 -0.21 -7.57 13.48
CA GLY A 30 0.96 -6.75 13.74
C GLY A 30 2.15 -7.05 12.83
N TRP A 31 1.96 -7.77 11.73
CA TRP A 31 3.03 -8.02 10.76
C TRP A 31 3.33 -6.75 9.99
N VAL A 32 4.55 -6.26 10.18
CA VAL A 32 5.03 -4.99 9.64
C VAL A 32 5.06 -4.99 8.11
N ASP A 33 5.49 -6.09 7.50
CA ASP A 33 5.46 -6.26 6.04
C ASP A 33 4.02 -6.23 5.49
N GLY A 34 3.07 -6.80 6.23
CA GLY A 34 1.65 -6.75 5.87
C GLY A 34 1.12 -5.32 5.88
N GLN A 35 1.46 -4.54 6.90
CA GLN A 35 1.10 -3.13 6.99
C GLN A 35 1.73 -2.31 5.86
N LEU A 36 3.01 -2.53 5.54
CA LEU A 36 3.72 -1.87 4.45
C LEU A 36 3.07 -2.17 3.09
N GLN A 37 2.77 -3.44 2.81
CA GLN A 37 2.15 -3.85 1.56
C GLN A 37 0.73 -3.29 1.45
N LEU A 38 -0.05 -3.32 2.52
CA LEU A 38 -1.39 -2.75 2.55
C LEU A 38 -1.35 -1.23 2.27
N GLY A 39 -0.42 -0.50 2.91
CA GLY A 39 -0.20 0.93 2.64
C GLY A 39 0.17 1.19 1.18
N THR A 40 1.03 0.35 0.60
CA THR A 40 1.43 0.44 -0.81
C THR A 40 0.25 0.18 -1.77
N MET A 41 -0.64 -0.76 -1.43
CA MET A 41 -1.85 -1.03 -2.22
C MET A 41 -2.77 0.19 -2.24
N TYR A 42 -2.99 0.85 -1.10
CA TYR A 42 -3.78 2.08 -1.02
C TYR A 42 -3.11 3.28 -1.70
N TYR A 43 -1.78 3.38 -1.64
CA TYR A 43 -1.01 4.45 -2.29
C TYR A 43 -1.08 4.36 -3.81
N ASN A 44 -0.93 3.15 -4.36
CA ASN A 44 -0.96 2.90 -5.80
C ASN A 44 -2.38 2.70 -6.36
N GLY A 45 -3.37 2.43 -5.50
CA GLY A 45 -4.74 2.08 -5.92
C GLY A 45 -4.82 0.72 -6.59
N ILE A 46 -4.02 -0.25 -6.13
CA ILE A 46 -4.00 -1.60 -6.70
C ILE A 46 -5.08 -2.42 -5.98
N GLY A 47 -6.11 -2.86 -6.71
CA GLY A 47 -7.23 -3.64 -6.14
C GLY A 47 -8.15 -2.89 -5.17
N VAL A 48 -7.78 -1.68 -4.74
CA VAL A 48 -8.60 -0.76 -3.96
C VAL A 48 -8.63 0.61 -4.62
N LYS A 49 -9.64 1.41 -4.27
CA LYS A 49 -9.63 2.84 -4.59
C LYS A 49 -8.42 3.49 -3.89
N ARG A 50 -7.65 4.26 -4.66
CA ARG A 50 -6.50 4.99 -4.15
C ARG A 50 -6.89 5.92 -3.02
N ASP A 51 -6.31 5.70 -1.84
CA ASP A 51 -6.54 6.51 -0.64
C ASP A 51 -5.22 6.75 0.10
N TYR A 52 -4.68 7.95 -0.10
CA TYR A 52 -3.44 8.36 0.51
C TYR A 52 -3.52 8.52 2.03
N LYS A 53 -4.70 8.83 2.59
CA LYS A 53 -4.84 8.96 4.05
C LYS A 53 -4.74 7.59 4.73
N GLN A 54 -5.35 6.57 4.13
CA GLN A 54 -5.19 5.20 4.61
C GLN A 54 -3.76 4.70 4.42
N ALA A 55 -3.13 4.98 3.28
CA ALA A 55 -1.74 4.64 3.04
C ALA A 55 -0.80 5.21 4.13
N LEU A 56 -0.95 6.50 4.45
CA LEU A 56 -0.19 7.15 5.53
C LEU A 56 -0.38 6.49 6.88
N LYS A 57 -1.62 6.11 7.22
CA LYS A 57 -1.91 5.45 8.50
C LYS A 57 -1.15 4.12 8.61
N PHE A 58 -1.15 3.30 7.55
CA PHE A 58 -0.45 2.02 7.57
C PHE A 58 1.07 2.19 7.51
N PHE A 59 1.60 3.16 6.77
CA PHE A 59 3.02 3.43 6.79
C PHE A 59 3.50 3.99 8.14
N ASN A 60 2.72 4.81 8.83
CA ASN A 60 3.03 5.27 10.19
C ASN A 60 3.04 4.11 11.19
N LEU A 61 2.12 3.15 11.07
CA LEU A 61 2.14 1.95 11.91
C LEU A 61 3.40 1.11 11.64
N ALA A 62 3.74 0.90 10.36
CA ALA A 62 4.94 0.15 9.99
C ALA A 62 6.25 0.86 10.38
N SER A 63 6.26 2.20 10.36
CA SER A 63 7.42 2.99 10.77
C SER A 63 7.62 3.00 12.28
N GLN A 64 6.54 3.00 13.07
CA GLN A 64 6.61 2.82 14.53
C GLN A 64 7.23 1.47 14.92
N ALA A 65 7.07 0.45 14.08
CA ALA A 65 7.74 -0.84 14.24
C ALA A 65 9.22 -0.85 13.80
N GLY A 66 9.76 0.30 13.37
CA GLY A 66 11.17 0.46 12.97
C GLY A 66 11.46 0.05 11.52
N HIS A 67 10.45 -0.10 10.67
CA HIS A 67 10.66 -0.57 9.30
C HIS A 67 11.20 0.53 8.38
N ILE A 68 12.44 0.37 7.90
CA ILE A 68 13.13 1.36 7.06
C ILE A 68 12.35 1.67 5.78
N LEU A 69 11.77 0.65 5.12
CA LEU A 69 10.96 0.88 3.91
C LEU A 69 9.68 1.69 4.19
N ALA A 70 9.12 1.61 5.40
CA ALA A 70 7.96 2.41 5.75
C ALA A 70 8.34 3.88 5.90
N PHE A 71 9.49 4.17 6.53
CA PHE A 71 10.05 5.52 6.59
C PHE A 71 10.35 6.09 5.20
N TYR A 72 10.94 5.28 4.31
CA TYR A 72 11.18 5.70 2.94
C TYR A 72 9.86 6.06 2.22
N ASN A 73 8.84 5.22 2.32
CA ASN A 73 7.55 5.48 1.70
C ASN A 73 6.85 6.72 2.30
N LEU A 74 6.92 6.92 3.62
CA LEU A 74 6.43 8.15 4.27
C LEU A 74 7.16 9.38 3.75
N ALA A 75 8.49 9.35 3.72
CA ALA A 75 9.29 10.45 3.21
C ALA A 75 8.92 10.79 1.77
N GLN A 76 8.68 9.78 0.92
CA GLN A 76 8.20 9.99 -0.45
C GLN A 76 6.79 10.59 -0.51
N MET A 77 5.87 10.19 0.37
CA MET A 77 4.54 10.80 0.45
C MET A 77 4.60 12.28 0.86
N HIS A 78 5.47 12.61 1.84
CA HIS A 78 5.73 14.00 2.24
C HIS A 78 6.41 14.81 1.14
N ALA A 79 7.41 14.23 0.46
CA ALA A 79 8.16 14.89 -0.61
C ALA A 79 7.29 15.19 -1.83
N THR A 80 6.38 14.28 -2.20
CA THR A 80 5.43 14.49 -3.30
C THR A 80 4.25 15.37 -2.91
N GLY A 81 3.95 15.49 -1.61
CA GLY A 81 2.75 16.20 -1.11
C GLY A 81 1.46 15.42 -1.37
N THR A 82 1.54 14.11 -1.57
CA THR A 82 0.37 13.26 -1.82
C THR A 82 -0.25 12.82 -0.48
N GLY A 83 -1.47 13.29 -0.19
CA GLY A 83 -2.23 12.89 1.00
C GLY A 83 -1.83 13.53 2.33
N VAL A 84 -0.66 14.18 2.41
CA VAL A 84 -0.28 15.05 3.52
C VAL A 84 -0.25 16.49 3.04
N MET A 85 -0.89 17.40 3.78
CA MET A 85 -0.60 18.83 3.65
C MET A 85 0.91 19.00 3.87
N ARG A 86 1.64 19.59 2.89
CA ARG A 86 3.07 19.88 3.03
C ARG A 86 3.28 20.73 4.29
N SER A 87 3.62 20.10 5.40
CA SER A 87 4.07 20.77 6.60
C SER A 87 5.50 20.34 6.80
N CYS A 88 6.43 21.27 6.59
CA CYS A 88 7.87 21.05 6.62
C CYS A 88 8.41 20.57 7.98
N HIS A 89 7.55 20.39 8.98
CA HIS A 89 7.92 20.07 10.36
C HIS A 89 8.10 18.57 10.62
N THR A 90 7.36 17.68 9.94
CA THR A 90 7.31 16.25 10.31
C THR A 90 8.45 15.41 9.73
N ALA A 91 9.22 15.95 8.78
CA ALA A 91 10.36 15.24 8.19
C ALA A 91 11.60 15.22 9.10
N VAL A 92 11.67 16.11 10.09
CA VAL A 92 12.87 16.31 10.94
C VAL A 92 12.85 15.42 12.19
N GLU A 93 11.69 14.92 12.61
CA GLU A 93 11.57 14.12 13.86
C GLU A 93 11.88 12.62 13.67
N VAL A 94 12.14 12.17 12.45
CA VAL A 94 12.62 10.81 12.20
C VAL A 94 14.15 10.82 12.22
N SER A 95 14.74 10.94 13.41
CA SER A 95 16.18 10.79 13.65
C SER A 95 16.44 9.93 14.87
#